data_AF-A0A0D0CAX4-F1
#
_entry.id   AF-A0A0D0CAX4-F1
#
_cell.length_a   1.000
_cell.length_b   1.000
_cell.length_c   1.000
_cell.angle_alpha   90.00
_cell.angle_beta   90.00
_cell.angle_gamma   90.00
#
_symmetry.space_group_name_H-M   'P 1'
#
loop_
_entity.id
_entity.type
_entity.pdbx_description
1 polymer ?
#
loop_
_entity_poly.entity_id
_entity_poly.type
_entity_poly.pdbx_seq_one_letter_code
_entity_poly.pdbx_strand_id
1 'polypeptide(L)'
;MVLIRCRKFLGCLALGTGVWILGLLSLTLGVGGAIIGWLEIFSLGMSVSTFSFSGLIIYKARHPLPLEDKIFLFFRTIVLSMLVLISSVGIIVGSNRSIGFAFIYSKAVAIHYVLLILTLALSLISTFLPARSDIVEQCINESTSRLTIEFCTPGWSLVQGASISIVCATLLTQLYAFIIARNYADRLDLETAMIFPEMLNLSTIKLHGMGEEV
;
A
#
# COMPACT_ATOMS: atom_id res chain seq x y z
N MET A 1 16.33 22.31 2.49
CA MET A 1 16.55 20.85 2.37
C MET A 1 17.24 20.58 1.04
N VAL A 2 18.49 20.13 1.06
CA VAL A 2 19.25 19.80 -0.15
C VAL A 2 18.72 18.47 -0.67
N LEU A 3 17.75 18.52 -1.60
CA LEU A 3 17.25 17.33 -2.30
C LEU A 3 18.30 16.95 -3.35
N ILE A 4 18.95 15.81 -3.15
CA ILE A 4 19.84 15.21 -4.15
C ILE A 4 18.99 14.92 -5.39
N ARG A 5 19.17 15.73 -6.44
CA ARG A 5 18.41 15.67 -7.68
C ARG A 5 18.92 14.51 -8.54
N CYS A 6 18.52 13.29 -8.21
CA CYS A 6 18.83 12.11 -9.01
C CYS A 6 18.09 12.20 -10.36
N ARG A 7 18.77 12.65 -11.41
CA ARG A 7 18.21 12.71 -12.78
C ARG A 7 17.93 11.32 -13.39
N LYS A 8 18.50 10.24 -12.84
CA LYS A 8 18.37 8.88 -13.36
C LYS A 8 18.07 7.90 -12.22
N PHE A 9 17.08 7.03 -12.42
CA PHE A 9 16.81 5.90 -11.53
C PHE A 9 17.62 4.70 -12.01
N LEU A 10 18.36 4.03 -11.10
CA LEU A 10 19.06 2.75 -11.30
C LEU A 10 19.53 2.49 -12.75
N GLY A 11 20.52 3.25 -13.22
CA GLY A 11 21.20 2.94 -14.49
C GLY A 11 20.44 3.28 -15.78
N CYS A 12 19.88 4.48 -15.89
CA CYS A 12 19.25 5.07 -17.10
C CYS A 12 17.76 4.77 -17.33
N LEU A 13 17.03 4.18 -16.38
CA LEU A 13 15.58 4.06 -16.53
C LEU A 13 14.89 5.43 -16.41
N ALA A 14 13.88 5.64 -17.26
CA ALA A 14 13.00 6.80 -17.16
C ALA A 14 12.21 6.76 -15.85
N LEU A 15 12.09 7.90 -15.15
CA LEU A 15 11.37 7.99 -13.87
C LEU A 15 9.93 7.45 -13.97
N GLY A 16 9.22 7.71 -15.08
CA GLY A 16 7.86 7.21 -15.28
C GLY A 16 7.78 5.68 -15.28
N THR A 17 8.74 5.01 -15.93
CA THR A 17 8.86 3.54 -15.89
C THR A 17 9.14 3.05 -14.47
N GLY A 18 9.94 3.79 -13.70
CA GLY A 18 10.18 3.48 -12.28
C GLY A 18 8.89 3.49 -11.44
N VAL A 19 8.04 4.50 -11.60
CA VAL A 19 6.72 4.55 -10.92
C VAL A 19 5.86 3.36 -11.32
N TRP A 20 5.84 3.00 -12.61
CA TRP A 20 5.07 1.87 -13.12
C TRP A 20 5.55 0.52 -12.54
N ILE A 21 6.86 0.26 -12.55
CA ILE A 21 7.45 -0.98 -12.00
C ILE A 21 7.18 -1.10 -10.50
N LEU A 22 7.37 -0.02 -9.74
CA LEU A 22 7.09 -0.03 -8.30
C LEU A 22 5.60 -0.17 -8.00
N GLY A 23 4.73 0.38 -8.86
CA GLY A 23 3.29 0.16 -8.79
C GLY A 23 2.93 -1.31 -8.97
N LEU A 24 3.51 -1.99 -9.96
CA LEU A 24 3.31 -3.43 -10.15
C LEU A 24 3.83 -4.27 -8.97
N LEU A 25 5.03 -3.96 -8.46
CA LEU A 25 5.59 -4.66 -7.31
C LEU A 25 4.75 -4.45 -6.04
N SER A 26 4.26 -3.22 -5.82
CA SER A 26 3.35 -2.91 -4.71
C SER A 26 2.01 -3.61 -4.87
N LEU A 27 1.51 -3.76 -6.11
CA LEU A 27 0.29 -4.49 -6.42
C LEU A 27 0.43 -5.97 -6.09
N THR A 28 1.53 -6.62 -6.48
CA THR A 28 1.74 -8.05 -6.20
C THR A 28 1.89 -8.31 -4.70
N LEU A 29 2.65 -7.47 -3.99
CA LEU A 29 2.78 -7.55 -2.54
C LEU A 29 1.44 -7.28 -1.82
N GLY A 30 0.68 -6.28 -2.28
CA GLY A 30 -0.62 -5.92 -1.72
C GLY A 30 -1.66 -7.02 -1.93
N VAL A 31 -1.77 -7.56 -3.16
CA VAL A 31 -2.70 -8.65 -3.47
C VAL A 31 -2.33 -9.92 -2.70
N GLY A 32 -1.05 -10.30 -2.70
CA GLY A 32 -0.59 -11.48 -1.95
C GLY A 32 -0.84 -11.35 -0.45
N GLY A 33 -0.47 -10.19 0.13
CA GLY A 33 -0.70 -9.91 1.55
C GLY A 33 -2.18 -9.84 1.92
N ALA A 34 -3.02 -9.25 1.07
CA ALA A 34 -4.46 -9.19 1.28
C ALA A 34 -5.09 -10.59 1.21
N ILE A 35 -4.74 -11.42 0.22
CA ILE A 35 -5.24 -12.80 0.12
C ILE A 35 -4.88 -13.58 1.38
N ILE A 36 -3.63 -13.52 1.83
CA ILE A 36 -3.20 -14.21 3.05
C ILE A 36 -4.00 -13.70 4.26
N GLY A 37 -4.11 -12.38 4.45
CA GLY A 37 -4.84 -11.81 5.57
C GLY A 37 -6.33 -12.14 5.57
N TRP A 38 -6.99 -12.15 4.41
CA TRP A 38 -8.38 -12.57 4.28
C TRP A 38 -8.54 -14.08 4.54
N LEU A 39 -7.63 -14.91 4.05
CA LEU A 39 -7.64 -16.35 4.33
C LEU A 39 -7.48 -16.64 5.83
N GLU A 40 -6.63 -15.90 6.54
CA GLU A 40 -6.50 -15.99 8.00
C GLU A 40 -7.80 -15.61 8.71
N ILE A 41 -8.47 -14.54 8.27
CA ILE A 41 -9.76 -14.12 8.83
C ILE A 41 -10.84 -15.20 8.58
N PHE A 42 -10.89 -15.77 7.36
CA PHE A 42 -11.85 -16.81 7.01
C PHE A 42 -11.60 -18.13 7.75
N SER A 43 -10.33 -18.53 7.92
CA SER A 43 -9.96 -19.78 8.59
C SER A 43 -10.26 -19.73 10.10
N LEU A 44 -10.19 -18.55 10.71
CA LEU A 44 -10.60 -18.33 12.10
C LEU A 44 -12.13 -18.42 12.32
N GLY A 45 -12.89 -18.89 11.33
CA GLY A 45 -14.32 -19.15 11.45
C GLY A 45 -15.15 -17.87 11.46
N MET A 46 -14.57 -16.74 11.07
CA MET A 46 -15.33 -15.55 10.72
C MET A 46 -15.95 -15.81 9.35
N SER A 47 -17.03 -16.60 9.33
CA SER A 47 -17.90 -16.69 8.16
C SER A 47 -18.46 -15.29 7.95
N VAL A 48 -17.81 -14.51 7.08
CA VAL A 48 -18.30 -13.23 6.57
C VAL A 48 -19.53 -13.58 5.77
N SER A 49 -20.65 -13.71 6.48
CA SER A 49 -21.97 -14.00 5.93
C SER A 49 -22.43 -12.73 5.25
N THR A 50 -21.85 -12.48 4.07
CA THR A 50 -22.20 -11.42 3.14
C THR A 50 -21.98 -10.02 3.72
N PHE A 51 -21.31 -9.18 2.93
CA PHE A 51 -21.20 -7.75 3.18
C PHE A 51 -22.61 -7.14 3.09
N SER A 52 -23.43 -7.30 4.13
CA SER A 52 -24.75 -6.69 4.23
C SER A 52 -24.52 -5.23 4.54
N PHE A 53 -24.88 -4.37 3.57
CA PHE A 53 -24.73 -2.92 3.58
C PHE A 53 -25.43 -2.22 4.78
N SER A 54 -26.12 -2.98 5.65
CA SER A 54 -26.87 -2.48 6.82
C SER A 54 -26.07 -2.28 8.10
N GLY A 55 -24.73 -2.33 8.07
CA GLY A 55 -23.90 -1.73 9.13
C GLY A 55 -24.00 -2.35 10.53
N LEU A 56 -24.50 -3.59 10.67
CA LEU A 56 -24.51 -4.30 11.95
C LEU A 56 -23.71 -5.60 11.83
N ILE A 57 -22.42 -5.54 12.18
CA ILE A 57 -21.55 -6.72 12.20
C ILE A 57 -21.77 -7.46 13.52
N ILE A 58 -22.67 -8.47 13.53
CA ILE A 58 -22.85 -9.36 14.67
C ILE A 58 -21.81 -10.49 14.60
N TYR A 59 -20.74 -10.35 15.38
CA TYR A 59 -19.69 -11.36 15.50
C TYR A 59 -20.10 -12.49 16.45
N LYS A 60 -20.59 -13.61 15.90
CA LYS A 60 -20.80 -14.84 16.70
C LYS A 60 -19.51 -15.67 16.69
N ALA A 61 -18.57 -15.32 17.57
CA ALA A 61 -17.28 -16.00 17.64
C ALA A 61 -17.43 -17.44 18.17
N ARG A 62 -17.07 -18.44 17.35
CA ARG A 62 -16.92 -19.84 17.80
C ARG A 62 -15.61 -20.12 18.53
N HIS A 63 -14.63 -19.20 18.46
CA HIS A 63 -13.33 -19.34 19.12
C HIS A 63 -12.97 -18.06 19.91
N PRO A 64 -12.67 -18.17 21.22
CA PRO A 64 -12.32 -17.05 22.09
C PRO A 64 -10.86 -16.64 21.88
N LEU A 65 -10.48 -16.23 20.66
CA LEU A 65 -9.29 -15.40 20.52
C LEU A 65 -9.56 -14.03 21.13
N PRO A 66 -8.58 -13.44 21.83
CA PRO A 66 -8.67 -12.08 22.36
C PRO A 66 -9.09 -11.11 21.24
N LEU A 67 -10.02 -10.20 21.58
CA LEU A 67 -10.58 -9.24 20.62
C LEU A 67 -9.49 -8.35 19.99
N GLU A 68 -8.43 -8.08 20.74
CA GLU A 68 -7.32 -7.20 20.34
C GLU A 68 -6.57 -7.73 19.11
N ASP A 69 -6.15 -9.00 19.11
CA ASP A 69 -5.42 -9.59 17.98
C ASP A 69 -6.26 -9.69 16.71
N LYS A 70 -7.58 -9.93 16.86
CA LYS A 70 -8.53 -9.92 15.73
C LYS A 70 -8.61 -8.54 15.08
N ILE A 71 -8.63 -7.47 15.88
CA ILE A 71 -8.69 -6.10 15.38
C ILE A 71 -7.40 -5.77 14.61
N PHE A 72 -6.23 -6.17 15.11
CA PHE A 72 -4.96 -5.93 14.43
C PHE A 72 -4.84 -6.69 13.11
N LEU A 73 -5.27 -7.96 13.09
CA LEU A 73 -5.33 -8.75 11.86
C LEU A 73 -6.22 -8.09 10.80
N PHE A 74 -7.40 -7.64 11.22
CA PHE A 74 -8.35 -6.97 10.34
C PHE A 74 -7.82 -5.64 9.81
N PHE A 75 -7.23 -4.81 10.68
CA PHE A 75 -6.62 -3.55 10.31
C PHE A 75 -5.48 -3.75 9.30
N ARG A 76 -4.60 -4.72 9.54
CA ARG A 76 -3.52 -5.10 8.61
C ARG A 76 -4.05 -5.46 7.23
N THR A 77 -5.08 -6.30 7.18
CA THR A 77 -5.69 -6.75 5.92
C THR A 77 -6.34 -5.60 5.16
N ILE A 78 -6.98 -4.64 5.85
CA ILE A 78 -7.53 -3.42 5.24
C ILE A 78 -6.43 -2.56 4.65
N VAL A 79 -5.36 -2.30 5.41
CA VAL A 79 -4.22 -1.49 4.94
C VAL A 79 -3.58 -2.13 3.71
N LEU A 80 -3.35 -3.45 3.72
CA LEU A 80 -2.82 -4.15 2.54
C LEU A 80 -3.79 -4.13 1.33
N SER A 81 -5.10 -4.09 1.58
CA SER A 81 -6.09 -3.90 0.51
C SER A 81 -6.07 -2.47 -0.06
N MET A 82 -5.89 -1.44 0.78
CA MET A 82 -5.71 -0.06 0.34
C MET A 82 -4.47 0.10 -0.54
N LEU A 83 -3.40 -0.65 -0.25
CA LEU A 83 -2.21 -0.68 -1.10
C LEU A 83 -2.53 -1.12 -2.53
N VAL A 84 -3.42 -2.10 -2.73
CA VAL A 84 -3.83 -2.56 -4.07
C VAL A 84 -4.46 -1.40 -4.85
N LEU A 85 -5.34 -0.62 -4.20
CA LEU A 85 -5.98 0.55 -4.80
C LEU A 85 -4.98 1.67 -5.11
N ILE A 86 -4.05 1.95 -4.20
CA ILE A 86 -3.01 2.96 -4.43
C ILE A 86 -2.06 2.52 -5.56
N SER A 87 -1.74 1.22 -5.61
CA SER A 87 -0.86 0.65 -6.63
C SER A 87 -1.45 0.73 -8.03
N SER A 88 -2.77 0.51 -8.17
CA SER A 88 -3.45 0.68 -9.47
C SER A 88 -3.39 2.14 -9.95
N VAL A 89 -3.54 3.11 -9.04
CA VAL A 89 -3.33 4.54 -9.36
C VAL A 89 -1.88 4.79 -9.80
N GLY A 90 -0.89 4.21 -9.12
CA GLY A 90 0.53 4.31 -9.52
C GLY A 90 0.80 3.79 -10.93
N ILE A 91 0.18 2.67 -11.31
CA ILE A 91 0.26 2.11 -12.66
C ILE A 91 -0.34 3.08 -13.69
N ILE A 92 -1.52 3.65 -13.39
CA ILE A 92 -2.18 4.65 -14.26
C ILE A 92 -1.32 5.91 -14.42
N VAL A 93 -0.70 6.41 -13.34
CA VAL A 93 0.19 7.58 -13.34
C VAL A 93 1.41 7.34 -14.23
N GLY A 94 2.01 6.16 -14.14
CA GLY A 94 3.15 5.76 -14.96
C GLY A 94 2.81 5.78 -16.46
N SER A 95 1.58 5.41 -16.83
CA SER A 95 1.10 5.38 -18.22
C SER A 95 0.66 6.75 -18.74
N ASN A 96 -0.11 7.52 -17.96
CA ASN A 96 -0.85 8.69 -18.47
C ASN A 96 -0.11 10.03 -18.37
N ARG A 97 1.14 10.07 -17.86
CA ARG A 97 1.98 11.28 -17.71
C ARG A 97 1.28 12.53 -17.16
N SER A 98 0.23 12.36 -16.36
CA SER A 98 -0.54 13.48 -15.82
C SER A 98 0.01 13.96 -14.47
N ILE A 99 0.31 15.26 -14.38
CA ILE A 99 0.90 15.92 -13.20
C ILE A 99 0.00 15.77 -11.97
N GLY A 100 -1.31 16.02 -12.14
CA GLY A 100 -2.28 15.99 -11.04
C GLY A 100 -2.33 14.61 -10.38
N PHE A 101 -2.39 13.56 -11.20
CA PHE A 101 -2.39 12.19 -10.69
C PHE A 101 -1.06 11.83 -10.00
N ALA A 102 0.08 12.29 -10.52
CA ALA A 102 1.38 12.06 -9.89
C ALA A 102 1.48 12.70 -8.50
N PHE A 103 0.96 13.93 -8.34
CA PHE A 103 0.94 14.61 -7.05
C PHE A 103 0.00 13.92 -6.04
N ILE A 104 -1.22 13.57 -6.46
CA ILE A 104 -2.19 12.84 -5.62
C ILE A 104 -1.60 11.49 -5.19
N TYR A 105 -0.99 10.75 -6.12
CA TYR A 105 -0.35 9.47 -5.84
C TYR A 105 0.78 9.61 -4.81
N SER A 106 1.66 10.60 -4.95
CA SER A 106 2.75 10.84 -3.97
C SER A 106 2.22 11.10 -2.56
N LYS A 107 1.14 11.89 -2.43
CA LYS A 107 0.49 12.16 -1.13
C LYS A 107 -0.21 10.92 -0.56
N ALA A 108 -0.93 10.17 -1.40
CA ALA A 108 -1.59 8.93 -0.99
C ALA A 108 -0.57 7.89 -0.48
N VAL A 109 0.55 7.69 -1.18
CA VAL A 109 1.63 6.79 -0.74
C VAL A 109 2.21 7.25 0.59
N ALA A 110 2.43 8.55 0.80
CA ALA A 110 2.96 9.06 2.06
C ALA A 110 2.02 8.79 3.26
N ILE A 111 0.72 9.02 3.09
CA ILE A 111 -0.28 8.72 4.14
C ILE A 111 -0.31 7.23 4.42
N HIS A 112 -0.35 6.41 3.36
CA HIS A 112 -0.39 4.97 3.46
C HIS A 112 0.86 4.39 4.13
N TYR A 113 2.03 4.97 3.86
CA TYR A 113 3.29 4.57 4.48
C TYR A 113 3.26 4.70 6.01
N VAL A 114 2.65 5.78 6.54
CA VAL A 114 2.46 5.95 7.99
C VAL A 114 1.53 4.89 8.56
N LEU A 115 0.42 4.58 7.88
CA LEU A 115 -0.49 3.49 8.28
C LEU A 115 0.22 2.13 8.29
N LEU A 116 1.12 1.90 7.33
CA LEU A 116 1.89 0.68 7.23
C LEU A 116 2.91 0.53 8.37
N ILE A 117 3.59 1.62 8.76
CA ILE A 117 4.48 1.63 9.94
C ILE A 117 3.67 1.30 11.21
N LEU A 118 2.51 1.92 11.40
CA LEU A 118 1.65 1.64 12.54
C LEU A 118 1.22 0.17 12.56
N THR A 119 0.83 -0.35 11.41
CA THR A 119 0.44 -1.77 11.24
C THR A 119 1.59 -2.72 11.58
N LEU A 120 2.80 -2.40 11.13
CA LEU A 120 4.00 -3.19 11.43
C LEU A 120 4.32 -3.16 12.92
N ALA A 121 4.28 -1.99 13.56
CA ALA A 121 4.53 -1.86 14.99
C ALA A 121 3.52 -2.68 15.81
N LEU A 122 2.23 -2.58 15.50
CA LEU A 122 1.19 -3.38 16.15
C LEU A 122 1.39 -4.89 15.92
N SER A 123 1.74 -5.29 14.68
CA SER A 123 2.02 -6.69 14.36
C SER A 123 3.21 -7.23 15.17
N LEU A 124 4.29 -6.44 15.31
CA LEU A 124 5.46 -6.83 16.11
C LEU A 124 5.11 -6.94 17.60
N ILE A 125 4.31 -6.00 18.14
CA ILE A 125 3.87 -6.06 19.53
C ILE A 125 3.07 -7.34 19.77
N SER A 126 2.06 -7.63 18.95
CA SER A 126 1.28 -8.88 19.07
C SER A 126 2.13 -10.14 18.91
N THR A 127 3.12 -10.14 18.02
CA THR A 127 3.99 -11.31 17.82
C THR A 127 4.94 -11.55 18.99
N PHE A 128 5.45 -10.50 19.64
CA PHE A 128 6.41 -10.65 20.74
C PHE A 128 5.77 -10.68 22.13
N LEU A 129 4.49 -10.36 22.26
CA LEU A 129 3.80 -10.44 23.54
C LEU A 129 3.54 -11.92 23.89
N PRO A 130 3.99 -12.41 25.06
CA PRO A 130 3.76 -13.80 25.43
C PRO A 130 2.26 -14.05 25.62
N ALA A 131 1.71 -15.02 24.90
CA ALA A 131 0.33 -15.43 25.10
C ALA A 131 0.19 -16.16 26.45
N ARG A 132 -0.95 -15.97 27.12
CA ARG A 132 -1.26 -16.73 28.32
C ARG A 132 -1.60 -18.18 27.96
N SER A 133 -1.10 -19.13 28.72
CA SER A 133 -1.20 -20.57 28.42
C SER A 133 -2.63 -21.09 28.34
N ASP A 134 -3.54 -20.51 29.12
CA ASP A 134 -4.98 -20.80 29.12
C ASP A 134 -5.64 -20.48 27.77
N ILE A 135 -5.26 -19.36 27.14
CA ILE A 135 -5.80 -18.96 25.82
C ILE A 135 -5.30 -19.92 24.74
N VAL A 136 -4.05 -20.37 24.83
CA VAL A 136 -3.44 -21.28 23.86
C VAL A 136 -4.13 -22.65 23.90
N GLU A 137 -4.35 -23.19 25.10
CA GLU A 137 -5.04 -24.47 25.29
C GLU A 137 -6.48 -24.40 24.76
N GLN A 138 -7.19 -23.31 25.05
CA GLN A 138 -8.55 -23.08 24.55
C GLN A 138 -8.61 -22.82 23.03
N CYS A 139 -7.55 -22.26 22.44
CA CYS A 139 -7.45 -22.05 20.99
C CYS A 139 -7.24 -23.38 20.25
N ILE A 140 -6.40 -24.25 20.80
CA ILE A 140 -6.12 -25.56 20.20
C ILE A 140 -7.37 -26.43 20.24
N ASN A 141 -8.16 -26.42 21.33
CA ASN A 141 -9.44 -27.12 21.47
C ASN A 141 -9.46 -28.53 20.83
N GLU A 142 -8.45 -29.34 21.17
CA GLU A 142 -8.26 -30.70 20.65
C GLU A 142 -8.12 -30.83 19.12
N SER A 143 -7.88 -29.72 18.42
CA SER A 143 -7.64 -29.72 16.97
C SER A 143 -6.36 -30.50 16.64
N THR A 144 -6.48 -31.44 15.71
CA THR A 144 -5.34 -32.20 15.15
C THR A 144 -4.68 -31.50 13.96
N SER A 145 -5.21 -30.35 13.53
CA SER A 145 -4.67 -29.58 12.41
C SER A 145 -3.37 -28.89 12.82
N ARG A 146 -2.26 -29.28 12.19
CA ARG A 146 -0.94 -28.65 12.39
C ARG A 146 -0.99 -27.14 12.17
N LEU A 147 -1.78 -26.67 11.20
CA LEU A 147 -1.92 -25.27 10.89
C LEU A 147 -2.59 -24.52 12.05
N THR A 148 -3.68 -25.06 12.60
CA THR A 148 -4.35 -24.48 13.78
C THR A 148 -3.42 -24.41 14.99
N ILE A 149 -2.65 -25.47 15.24
CA ILE A 149 -1.67 -25.50 16.33
C ILE A 149 -0.60 -24.42 16.14
N GLU A 150 -0.01 -24.30 14.94
CA GLU A 150 1.00 -23.27 14.63
C GLU A 150 0.46 -21.83 14.69
N PHE A 151 -0.86 -21.63 14.55
CA PHE A 151 -1.51 -20.33 14.76
C PHE A 151 -1.79 -20.03 16.23
N CYS A 152 -2.12 -21.05 17.03
CA CYS A 152 -2.46 -20.89 18.43
C CYS A 152 -1.24 -20.83 19.35
N THR A 153 -0.11 -21.44 18.97
CA THR A 153 1.10 -21.41 19.79
C THR A 153 1.82 -20.06 19.65
N PRO A 154 2.09 -19.36 20.78
CA PRO A 154 2.87 -18.13 20.74
C PRO A 154 4.31 -18.45 20.30
N GLY A 155 4.84 -17.64 19.39
CA GLY A 155 6.21 -17.79 18.92
C GLY A 155 6.35 -17.52 17.43
N TRP A 156 7.57 -17.68 16.93
CA TRP A 156 7.89 -17.43 15.54
C TRP A 156 7.36 -18.56 14.66
N SER A 157 6.10 -18.44 14.22
CA SER A 157 5.56 -19.33 13.19
C SER A 157 5.98 -18.85 11.80
N LEU A 158 6.11 -19.79 10.86
CA LEU A 158 6.46 -19.46 9.48
C LEU A 158 5.43 -18.52 8.84
N VAL A 159 4.16 -18.65 9.21
CA VAL A 159 3.07 -17.81 8.70
C VAL A 159 3.16 -16.38 9.24
N GLN A 160 3.37 -16.21 10.55
CA GLN A 160 3.56 -14.88 11.13
C GLN A 160 4.82 -14.21 10.59
N GLY A 161 5.93 -14.96 10.48
CA GLY A 161 7.18 -14.48 9.91
C GLY A 161 7.05 -14.06 8.44
N ALA A 162 6.29 -14.82 7.64
CA ALA A 162 5.99 -14.47 6.25
C ALA A 162 5.16 -13.19 6.16
N SER A 163 4.15 -13.03 7.02
CA SER A 163 3.31 -11.84 7.05
C SER A 163 4.11 -10.58 7.40
N ILE A 164 4.94 -10.64 8.45
CA ILE A 164 5.84 -9.54 8.83
C ILE A 164 6.81 -9.22 7.67
N SER A 165 7.36 -10.25 7.02
CA SER A 165 8.27 -10.07 5.87
C SER A 165 7.59 -9.35 4.70
N ILE A 166 6.34 -9.69 4.38
CA ILE A 166 5.56 -9.00 3.33
C ILE A 166 5.34 -7.53 3.69
N VAL A 167 4.98 -7.22 4.95
CA VAL A 167 4.81 -5.84 5.40
C VAL A 167 6.12 -5.07 5.33
N CYS A 168 7.25 -5.66 5.74
CA CYS A 168 8.57 -5.03 5.62
C CYS A 168 8.98 -4.78 4.15
N ALA A 169 8.78 -5.76 3.26
CA ALA A 169 9.05 -5.60 1.83
C ALA A 169 8.18 -4.51 1.21
N THR A 170 6.92 -4.44 1.64
CA THR A 170 5.96 -3.41 1.24
C THR A 170 6.41 -2.03 1.70
N LEU A 171 6.91 -1.92 2.93
CA LEU A 171 7.41 -0.67 3.51
C LEU A 171 8.58 -0.12 2.71
N LEU A 172 9.56 -0.97 2.39
CA LEU A 172 10.69 -0.59 1.54
C LEU A 172 10.20 -0.15 0.16
N THR A 173 9.31 -0.93 -0.46
CA THR A 173 8.77 -0.64 -1.79
C THR A 173 8.03 0.71 -1.81
N GLN A 174 7.21 1.00 -0.79
CA GLN A 174 6.50 2.28 -0.68
C GLN A 174 7.42 3.47 -0.43
N LEU A 175 8.48 3.29 0.36
CA LEU A 175 9.47 4.34 0.57
C LEU A 175 10.13 4.74 -0.76
N TYR A 176 10.54 3.74 -1.56
CA TYR A 176 11.06 3.98 -2.91
C TYR A 176 10.00 4.59 -3.83
N ALA A 177 8.76 4.09 -3.79
CA ALA A 177 7.67 4.60 -4.61
C ALA A 177 7.39 6.08 -4.31
N PHE A 178 7.40 6.47 -3.03
CA PHE A 178 7.23 7.86 -2.61
C PHE A 178 8.34 8.77 -3.18
N ILE A 179 9.60 8.35 -3.04
CA ILE A 179 10.76 9.12 -3.53
C ILE A 179 10.68 9.29 -5.06
N ILE A 180 10.41 8.23 -5.81
CA ILE A 180 10.32 8.32 -7.27
C ILE A 180 9.10 9.14 -7.69
N ALA A 181 7.92 8.90 -7.11
CA ALA A 181 6.70 9.61 -7.44
C ALA A 181 6.84 11.12 -7.24
N ARG A 182 7.47 11.54 -6.13
CA ARG A 182 7.75 12.95 -5.86
C ARG A 182 8.68 13.56 -6.90
N ASN A 183 9.82 12.92 -7.17
CA ASN A 183 10.75 13.40 -8.18
C ASN A 183 10.14 13.43 -9.59
N TYR A 184 9.25 12.49 -9.88
CA TYR A 184 8.52 12.43 -11.14
C TYR A 184 7.50 13.57 -11.26
N ALA A 185 6.75 13.87 -10.19
CA ALA A 185 5.83 15.01 -10.16
C ALA A 185 6.58 16.34 -10.33
N ASP A 186 7.69 16.55 -9.60
CA ASP A 186 8.51 17.74 -9.71
C ASP A 186 9.09 17.91 -11.14
N ARG A 187 9.45 16.79 -11.79
CA ARG A 187 9.92 16.82 -13.18
C ARG A 187 8.82 17.26 -14.15
N LEU A 188 7.61 16.70 -14.03
CA LEU A 188 6.50 17.05 -14.93
C LEU A 188 6.06 18.50 -14.76
N ASP A 189 6.11 19.02 -13.52
CA ASP A 189 5.84 20.43 -13.23
C ASP A 189 6.84 21.35 -13.94
N LEU A 190 8.13 21.02 -13.85
CA LEU A 190 9.18 21.76 -14.56
C LEU A 190 9.05 21.70 -16.08
N GLU A 191 8.72 20.53 -16.64
CA GLU A 191 8.49 20.39 -18.09
C GLU A 191 7.31 21.26 -18.54
N THR A 192 6.25 21.35 -17.74
CA THR A 192 5.07 22.16 -18.04
C THR A 192 5.36 23.66 -17.93
N ALA A 193 6.14 24.07 -16.92
CA ALA A 193 6.56 25.45 -16.75
C ALA A 193 7.47 25.95 -17.89
N MET A 194 8.26 25.06 -18.52
CA MET A 194 9.10 25.40 -19.67
C MET A 194 8.30 25.55 -20.98
N ILE A 195 7.21 24.80 -21.15
CA ILE A 195 6.38 24.85 -22.38
C ILE A 195 5.46 26.08 -22.40
N PHE A 196 4.99 26.55 -21.24
CA PHE A 196 4.07 27.68 -21.13
C PHE A 196 4.55 28.98 -21.82
N PRO A 197 5.80 29.46 -21.66
CA PRO A 197 6.27 30.66 -22.34
C PRO A 197 6.38 30.52 -23.86
N GLU A 198 6.63 29.32 -24.38
CA GLU A 198 6.71 29.08 -25.82
C GLU A 198 5.33 29.20 -26.49
N MET A 199 4.28 28.67 -25.83
CA MET A 199 2.90 28.83 -26.31
C MET A 199 2.44 30.29 -26.26
N LEU A 200 2.85 31.07 -25.25
CA LEU A 200 2.57 32.50 -25.19
C LEU A 200 3.22 33.26 -26.34
N ASN A 201 4.51 33.03 -26.61
CA ASN A 201 5.21 33.70 -27.73
C ASN A 201 4.56 33.40 -29.10
N LEU A 202 4.11 32.16 -29.32
CA LEU A 202 3.44 31.79 -30.58
C LEU A 202 2.10 32.53 -30.75
N SER A 203 1.35 32.73 -29.66
CA SER A 203 0.10 33.47 -29.69
C SER A 203 0.30 34.95 -30.02
N THR A 204 1.39 35.55 -29.52
CA THR A 204 1.74 36.95 -29.79
C THR A 204 2.12 37.17 -31.26
N ILE A 205 2.90 36.25 -31.85
CA ILE A 205 3.28 36.33 -33.28
C ILE A 205 2.06 36.24 -34.18
N LYS A 206 1.11 35.35 -33.86
CA LYS A 206 -0.11 35.18 -34.66
C LYS A 206 -1.03 36.41 -34.62
N LEU A 207 -1.07 37.13 -33.49
CA LEU A 207 -1.82 38.38 -33.35
C LEU A 207 -1.20 39.53 -34.16
N HIS A 208 0.13 39.59 -34.26
CA HIS A 208 0.80 40.65 -35.02
C HIS A 208 0.66 40.48 -36.54
N GLY A 209 0.61 39.23 -37.03
CA GLY A 209 0.43 38.94 -38.46
C GLY A 209 -0.96 39.22 -39.02
N MET A 210 -1.99 39.40 -38.18
CA MET A 210 -3.35 39.72 -38.62
C MET A 210 -3.65 41.23 -38.66
N GLY A 211 -2.71 42.08 -38.25
CA GLY A 211 -2.91 43.53 -38.19
C GLY A 211 -2.45 44.33 -39.41
N GLU A 212 -1.77 43.69 -40.37
CA GLU A 212 -1.13 44.36 -41.53
C GLU A 212 -1.88 44.19 -42.87
N GLU A 213 -3.09 43.63 -42.88
CA GLU A 213 -3.95 43.58 -44.07
C GLU A 213 -5.13 44.57 -43.95
N VAL A 214 -4.83 45.88 -43.96
CA VAL A 214 -5.81 46.95 -44.25
C VAL A 214 -5.15 48.03 -45.10
#